data_AF-A0A2P1PUL1-F1
#
_entry.id   AF-A0A2P1PUL1-F1
#
_cell.length_a   1.000
_cell.length_b   1.000
_cell.length_c   1.000
_cell.angle_alpha   90.00
_cell.angle_beta   90.00
_cell.angle_gamma   90.00
#
_symmetry.space_group_name_H-M   'P 1'
#
loop_
_entity.id
_entity.type
_entity.pdbx_description
1 polymer ?
#
loop_
_entity_poly.entity_id
_entity_poly.type
_entity_poly.pdbx_seq_one_letter_code
_entity_poly.pdbx_strand_id
1 'polypeptide(L)'
;MFQSQRRAGLKVNGPAMALTGAGGCRRLCRACSLMLVALMMGILLGCASQSQRPDTLNDGANFDTAIDHAADDLLVQLQRLPEFQSLVQRALQTVSKVKIVVDPAVDAASGQVTAATQSLDTRLLVRAAAKFPQFDVLPKSAEALASARYILVATMTLLPNTDSRLVRYRINLSLTDQRTSLVVAQAAAMSTAAGVDTTPTPFYRDSPALTRDRAVEGQIKTSQAPVGTDADGVYLANLTVSLLIDRGVQLYAEGKYRDALQVYEVALARPDGKQGRVFNGLYLTHTQLGNADAAQQAFAQIVRLGLGTNALAIRFLFEAGSTTFLKDAKVSAPYPMWLAVLAEEIGKSEHCLNVIGHSSRTGSASFNEQLSLQRAESIQLRLQALGAVGARLQSTGMGFRDNLIGTGTDDLSDALDRRVEFKVIPCPS
;
A
#
# COMPACT_ATOMS: atom_id res chain seq x y z
N MET A 1 44.87 -60.49 -34.70
CA MET A 1 44.60 -61.47 -33.62
C MET A 1 43.10 -61.67 -33.57
N PHE A 2 42.55 -62.66 -34.30
CA PHE A 2 42.34 -64.06 -33.86
C PHE A 2 41.38 -64.12 -32.66
N GLN A 3 40.29 -64.90 -32.59
CA GLN A 3 39.59 -65.87 -33.44
C GLN A 3 38.33 -66.23 -32.60
N SER A 4 37.11 -66.24 -33.12
CA SER A 4 36.40 -67.41 -33.69
C SER A 4 36.34 -68.67 -32.81
N GLN A 5 35.12 -69.10 -32.42
CA GLN A 5 34.63 -70.49 -32.50
C GLN A 5 33.09 -70.44 -32.68
N ARG A 6 32.53 -70.65 -33.89
CA ARG A 6 32.02 -71.91 -34.50
C ARG A 6 31.10 -72.73 -33.57
N ARG A 7 29.78 -72.74 -33.80
CA ARG A 7 28.96 -73.60 -34.71
C ARG A 7 28.86 -75.09 -34.29
N ALA A 8 27.65 -75.51 -33.90
CA ALA A 8 26.96 -76.77 -34.23
C ALA A 8 25.51 -76.62 -33.69
N GLY A 9 24.39 -76.91 -34.35
CA GLY A 9 24.12 -77.71 -35.53
C GLY A 9 23.57 -79.09 -35.11
N LEU A 10 22.26 -79.22 -34.92
CA LEU A 10 21.56 -80.52 -35.05
C LEU A 10 20.08 -80.30 -35.43
N LYS A 11 19.72 -80.82 -36.62
CA LYS A 11 18.34 -81.11 -37.06
C LYS A 11 17.95 -82.49 -36.53
N VAL A 12 16.64 -82.82 -36.53
CA VAL A 12 16.04 -83.92 -37.33
C VAL A 12 14.62 -84.30 -36.81
N ASN A 13 13.65 -84.25 -37.75
CA ASN A 13 12.41 -85.02 -37.99
C ASN A 13 11.12 -84.93 -37.13
N GLY A 14 9.98 -84.86 -37.86
CA GLY A 14 8.56 -84.80 -37.42
C GLY A 14 7.93 -86.17 -37.06
N PRO A 15 6.59 -86.41 -37.15
CA PRO A 15 5.65 -85.95 -38.19
C PRO A 15 4.23 -85.52 -37.68
N ALA A 16 3.27 -85.57 -38.59
CA ALA A 16 1.96 -84.92 -38.70
C ALA A 16 0.79 -85.37 -37.77
N MET A 17 -0.30 -84.57 -37.91
CA MET A 17 -1.73 -84.92 -37.86
C MET A 17 -2.45 -84.95 -36.51
N ALA A 18 -3.37 -83.98 -36.30
CA ALA A 18 -4.82 -84.18 -36.48
C ALA A 18 -5.63 -83.11 -35.70
N LEU A 19 -6.66 -82.59 -36.36
CA LEU A 19 -7.64 -81.66 -35.83
C LEU A 19 -8.42 -82.24 -34.64
N THR A 20 -8.70 -81.41 -33.64
CA THR A 20 -10.01 -81.32 -32.95
C THR A 20 -10.01 -80.09 -32.04
N GLY A 21 -11.14 -79.38 -31.93
CA GLY A 21 -11.33 -78.35 -30.90
C GLY A 21 -11.85 -77.02 -31.40
N ALA A 22 -13.09 -77.00 -31.87
CA ALA A 22 -13.88 -75.79 -32.01
C ALA A 22 -14.11 -75.12 -30.65
N GLY A 23 -14.12 -73.79 -30.63
CA GLY A 23 -14.75 -73.01 -29.55
C GLY A 23 -13.82 -72.15 -28.71
N GLY A 24 -13.29 -71.05 -29.29
CA GLY A 24 -12.51 -70.10 -28.48
C GLY A 24 -12.24 -68.73 -29.09
N CYS A 25 -12.86 -68.36 -30.22
CA CYS A 25 -12.49 -67.15 -30.96
C CYS A 25 -13.66 -66.15 -31.12
N ARG A 26 -14.38 -65.87 -30.03
CA ARG A 26 -15.36 -64.75 -29.97
C ARG A 26 -15.29 -63.90 -28.70
N ARG A 27 -14.51 -64.27 -27.68
CA ARG A 27 -14.35 -63.45 -26.45
C ARG A 27 -13.13 -62.52 -26.46
N LEU A 28 -12.13 -62.76 -27.33
CA LEU A 28 -10.94 -61.90 -27.41
C LEU A 28 -11.13 -60.61 -28.24
N CYS A 29 -12.10 -60.56 -29.17
CA CYS A 29 -12.36 -59.36 -29.96
C CYS A 29 -13.19 -58.30 -29.21
N ARG A 30 -14.02 -58.66 -28.23
CA ARG A 30 -14.77 -57.67 -27.44
C ARG A 30 -13.94 -57.00 -26.35
N ALA A 31 -12.92 -57.69 -25.81
CA ALA A 31 -12.04 -57.13 -24.80
C ALA A 31 -11.10 -56.05 -25.37
N CYS A 32 -10.66 -56.19 -26.64
CA CYS A 32 -9.78 -55.21 -27.28
C CYS A 32 -10.54 -53.94 -27.73
N SER A 33 -11.81 -54.07 -28.14
CA SER A 33 -12.65 -52.91 -28.53
C SER A 33 -13.14 -52.09 -27.32
N LEU A 34 -13.36 -52.72 -26.16
CA LEU A 34 -13.72 -52.00 -24.93
C LEU A 34 -12.51 -51.32 -24.26
N MET A 35 -11.29 -51.86 -24.44
CA MET A 35 -10.08 -51.19 -23.95
C MET A 35 -9.70 -49.96 -24.79
N LEU A 36 -9.95 -49.96 -26.11
CA LEU A 36 -9.68 -48.78 -26.95
C LEU A 36 -10.71 -47.65 -26.75
N VAL A 37 -11.98 -47.98 -26.45
CA VAL A 37 -12.99 -46.96 -26.14
C VAL A 37 -12.81 -46.40 -24.72
N ALA A 38 -12.35 -47.22 -23.76
CA ALA A 38 -11.97 -46.74 -22.43
C ALA A 38 -10.68 -45.90 -22.44
N LEU A 39 -9.73 -46.18 -23.34
CA LEU A 39 -8.51 -45.39 -23.51
C LEU A 39 -8.77 -44.07 -24.28
N MET A 40 -9.80 -44.01 -25.14
CA MET A 40 -10.22 -42.75 -25.78
C MET A 40 -11.21 -41.91 -24.93
N MET A 41 -11.94 -42.50 -23.98
CA MET A 41 -12.74 -41.73 -23.00
C MET A 41 -11.92 -41.21 -21.81
N GLY A 42 -10.71 -41.71 -21.60
CA GLY A 42 -9.82 -41.27 -20.51
C GLY A 42 -9.01 -40.00 -20.77
N ILE A 43 -9.09 -39.40 -21.96
CA ILE A 43 -8.28 -38.22 -22.35
C ILE A 43 -9.06 -36.88 -22.20
N LEU A 44 -10.35 -36.92 -21.85
CA LEU A 44 -11.18 -35.70 -21.75
C LEU A 44 -11.50 -35.22 -20.33
N LEU A 45 -10.95 -35.87 -19.29
CA LEU A 45 -11.12 -35.45 -17.90
C LEU A 45 -9.77 -35.04 -17.32
N GLY A 46 -9.42 -33.77 -17.48
CA GLY A 46 -8.21 -33.25 -16.84
C GLY A 46 -7.58 -31.99 -17.42
N CYS A 47 -8.24 -31.22 -18.29
CA CYS A 47 -7.88 -29.80 -18.39
C CYS A 47 -8.36 -29.14 -17.09
N ALA A 48 -7.56 -29.22 -16.03
CA ALA A 48 -7.69 -28.31 -14.90
C ALA A 48 -7.65 -26.91 -15.51
N SER A 49 -8.82 -26.27 -15.63
CA SER A 49 -8.95 -24.97 -16.25
C SER A 49 -8.14 -24.00 -15.40
N GLN A 50 -6.91 -23.71 -15.82
CA GLN A 50 -6.09 -22.70 -15.17
C GLN A 50 -6.93 -21.43 -15.10
N SER A 51 -7.05 -20.85 -13.90
CA SER A 51 -7.83 -19.63 -13.72
C SER A 51 -7.37 -18.59 -14.74
N GLN A 52 -8.31 -18.11 -15.55
CA GLN A 52 -8.05 -17.07 -16.54
C GLN A 52 -7.93 -15.73 -15.83
N ARG A 53 -7.04 -14.85 -16.33
CA ARG A 53 -7.03 -13.45 -15.86
C ARG A 53 -8.42 -12.88 -16.16
N PRO A 54 -8.97 -12.04 -15.27
CA PRO A 54 -10.28 -11.46 -15.52
C PRO A 54 -10.26 -10.63 -16.81
N ASP A 55 -11.40 -10.55 -17.49
CA ASP A 55 -11.57 -9.69 -18.66
C ASP A 55 -11.34 -8.21 -18.30
N THR A 56 -11.20 -7.35 -19.31
CA THR A 56 -11.04 -5.91 -19.11
C THR A 56 -12.19 -5.35 -18.28
N LEU A 57 -11.85 -4.63 -17.22
CA LEU A 57 -12.85 -3.99 -16.36
C LEU A 57 -13.60 -2.89 -17.13
N ASN A 58 -14.91 -2.80 -16.92
CA ASN A 58 -15.72 -1.71 -17.47
C ASN A 58 -15.33 -0.37 -16.82
N ASP A 59 -15.21 0.69 -17.63
CA ASP A 59 -14.91 2.07 -17.20
C ASP A 59 -15.89 2.62 -16.14
N GLY A 60 -17.11 2.08 -16.08
CA GLY A 60 -18.14 2.43 -15.09
C GLY A 60 -18.10 1.64 -13.78
N ALA A 61 -17.09 0.79 -13.55
CA ALA A 61 -17.00 -0.03 -12.35
C ALA A 61 -16.99 0.82 -11.06
N ASN A 62 -17.74 0.38 -10.05
CA ASN A 62 -17.67 0.98 -8.73
C ASN A 62 -16.42 0.50 -7.97
N PHE A 63 -16.14 1.13 -6.83
CA PHE A 63 -14.93 0.87 -6.04
C PHE A 63 -14.76 -0.61 -5.68
N ASP A 64 -15.83 -1.20 -5.18
CA ASP A 64 -15.94 -2.61 -4.83
C ASP A 64 -15.59 -3.57 -5.99
N THR A 65 -16.16 -3.34 -7.17
CA THR A 65 -15.92 -4.18 -8.35
C THR A 65 -14.49 -4.02 -8.84
N ALA A 66 -13.92 -2.81 -8.75
CA ALA A 66 -12.54 -2.55 -9.12
C ALA A 66 -11.54 -3.25 -8.18
N ILE A 67 -11.81 -3.27 -6.87
CA ILE A 67 -10.99 -4.03 -5.90
C ILE A 67 -11.04 -5.54 -6.23
N ASP A 68 -12.24 -6.09 -6.44
CA ASP A 68 -12.40 -7.51 -6.77
C ASP A 68 -11.64 -7.88 -8.05
N HIS A 69 -11.73 -7.03 -9.08
CA HIS A 69 -11.03 -7.23 -10.35
C HIS A 69 -9.51 -7.22 -10.16
N ALA A 70 -8.97 -6.22 -9.46
CA ALA A 70 -7.53 -6.12 -9.25
C ALA A 70 -6.98 -7.26 -8.38
N ALA A 71 -7.72 -7.66 -7.33
CA ALA A 71 -7.35 -8.80 -6.49
C ALA A 71 -7.37 -10.12 -7.27
N ASP A 72 -8.40 -10.34 -8.08
CA ASP A 72 -8.51 -11.50 -8.94
C ASP A 72 -7.35 -11.58 -9.94
N ASP A 73 -7.06 -10.46 -10.61
CA ASP A 73 -5.98 -10.37 -11.58
C ASP A 73 -4.61 -10.66 -10.95
N LEU A 74 -4.33 -10.04 -9.80
CA LEU A 74 -3.09 -10.21 -9.07
C LEU A 74 -2.86 -11.67 -8.62
N LEU A 75 -3.89 -12.29 -8.02
CA LEU A 75 -3.76 -13.65 -7.50
C LEU A 75 -3.75 -14.71 -8.60
N VAL A 76 -4.40 -14.47 -9.74
CA VAL A 76 -4.25 -15.32 -10.93
C VAL A 76 -2.84 -15.25 -11.51
N GLN A 77 -2.22 -14.07 -11.56
CA GLN A 77 -0.80 -13.96 -11.95
C GLN A 77 0.09 -14.79 -11.03
N LEU A 78 -0.12 -14.71 -9.71
CA LEU A 78 0.64 -15.49 -8.74
C LEU A 78 0.47 -17.00 -8.95
N GLN A 79 -0.76 -17.51 -9.14
CA GLN A 79 -1.02 -18.93 -9.41
C GLN A 79 -0.28 -19.47 -10.66
N ARG A 80 0.03 -18.58 -11.61
CA ARG A 80 0.67 -18.94 -12.88
C ARG A 80 2.19 -18.97 -12.79
N LEU A 81 2.81 -18.57 -11.68
CA LEU A 81 4.26 -18.68 -11.57
C LEU A 81 4.71 -20.15 -11.64
N PRO A 82 5.88 -20.45 -12.23
CA PRO A 82 6.32 -21.83 -12.48
C PRO A 82 6.34 -22.72 -11.23
N GLU A 83 6.67 -22.16 -10.06
CA GLU A 83 6.66 -22.90 -8.80
C GLU A 83 5.27 -23.44 -8.43
N PHE A 84 4.20 -22.74 -8.79
CA PHE A 84 2.81 -23.14 -8.52
C PHE A 84 2.26 -24.09 -9.57
N GLN A 85 2.73 -23.98 -10.82
CA GLN A 85 2.38 -24.93 -11.88
C GLN A 85 2.87 -26.34 -11.54
N SER A 86 4.06 -26.46 -10.93
CA SER A 86 4.61 -27.76 -10.49
C SER A 86 3.92 -28.34 -9.24
N LEU A 87 3.35 -27.49 -8.38
CA LEU A 87 2.62 -27.88 -7.17
C LEU A 87 1.26 -28.51 -7.49
N VAL A 88 0.57 -28.02 -8.53
CA VAL A 88 -0.67 -28.64 -9.03
C VAL A 88 -0.42 -30.08 -9.50
N GLN A 89 0.79 -30.38 -9.97
CA GLN A 89 1.17 -31.74 -10.38
C GLN A 89 1.60 -32.65 -9.21
N ARG A 90 1.83 -32.07 -8.01
CA ARG A 90 2.20 -32.80 -6.78
C ARG A 90 1.06 -32.90 -5.76
N ALA A 91 -0.11 -32.34 -6.05
CA ALA A 91 -1.22 -32.24 -5.09
C ALA A 91 -2.07 -33.53 -4.99
N LEU A 92 -1.44 -34.62 -4.53
CA LEU A 92 -2.11 -35.67 -3.77
C LEU A 92 -1.75 -35.63 -2.28
N GLN A 93 -0.93 -34.68 -1.82
CA GLN A 93 -0.52 -34.60 -0.41
C GLN A 93 -0.40 -33.14 0.06
N THR A 94 -1.23 -32.78 1.03
CA THR A 94 -1.05 -31.72 2.06
C THR A 94 0.00 -30.63 1.74
N VAL A 95 -0.30 -29.73 0.81
CA VAL A 95 0.52 -28.53 0.62
C VAL A 95 0.03 -27.48 1.61
N SER A 96 0.90 -27.04 2.52
CA SER A 96 0.66 -25.88 3.37
C SER A 96 0.34 -24.67 2.48
N LYS A 97 -0.79 -23.99 2.74
CA LYS A 97 -1.20 -22.81 1.98
C LYS A 97 -0.06 -21.80 1.91
N VAL A 98 0.11 -21.17 0.75
CA VAL A 98 1.10 -20.10 0.61
C VAL A 98 0.57 -18.85 1.28
N LYS A 99 1.32 -18.37 2.26
CA LYS A 99 0.96 -17.20 3.06
C LYS A 99 1.33 -15.92 2.34
N ILE A 100 0.35 -15.02 2.27
CA ILE A 100 0.48 -13.66 1.73
C ILE A 100 0.07 -12.71 2.85
N VAL A 101 0.94 -11.77 3.18
CA VAL A 101 0.63 -10.74 4.18
C VAL A 101 0.22 -9.45 3.49
N VAL A 102 -0.91 -8.86 3.89
CA VAL A 102 -1.44 -7.61 3.35
C VAL A 102 -1.00 -6.45 4.23
N ASP A 103 -0.13 -5.60 3.70
CA ASP A 103 0.26 -4.34 4.32
C ASP A 103 -0.88 -3.32 4.19
N PRO A 104 -1.22 -2.55 5.24
CA PRO A 104 -2.37 -1.63 5.20
C PRO A 104 -2.31 -0.64 4.04
N ALA A 105 -3.40 -0.55 3.28
CA ALA A 105 -3.47 0.31 2.12
C ALA A 105 -3.47 1.80 2.49
N VAL A 106 -2.81 2.59 1.65
CA VAL A 106 -2.72 4.05 1.80
C VAL A 106 -3.23 4.79 0.56
N ASP A 107 -3.74 6.00 0.79
CA ASP A 107 -3.91 6.98 -0.28
C ASP A 107 -2.53 7.46 -0.76
N ALA A 108 -2.26 7.29 -2.06
CA ALA A 108 -0.93 7.52 -2.62
C ALA A 108 -0.52 9.00 -2.66
N ALA A 109 -1.50 9.91 -2.64
CA ALA A 109 -1.19 11.34 -2.68
C ALA A 109 -0.78 11.87 -1.31
N SER A 110 -1.48 11.43 -0.26
CA SER A 110 -1.30 11.91 1.11
C SER A 110 -0.48 10.98 2.02
N GLY A 111 -0.37 9.69 1.67
CA GLY A 111 0.19 8.66 2.54
C GLY A 111 -0.72 8.26 3.71
N GLN A 112 -1.99 8.68 3.69
CA GLN A 112 -2.93 8.45 4.80
C GLN A 112 -3.69 7.15 4.65
N VAL A 113 -4.05 6.54 5.79
CA VAL A 113 -5.09 5.52 5.85
C VAL A 113 -6.45 6.20 6.04
N THR A 114 -7.38 5.90 5.14
CA THR A 114 -8.74 6.47 5.09
C THR A 114 -9.78 5.35 5.24
N ALA A 115 -11.05 5.72 5.39
CA ALA A 115 -12.14 4.73 5.39
C ALA A 115 -12.16 3.88 4.11
N ALA A 116 -11.90 4.49 2.94
CA ALA A 116 -11.81 3.80 1.66
C ALA A 116 -10.65 2.80 1.60
N THR A 117 -9.47 3.14 2.13
CA THR A 117 -8.34 2.20 2.10
C THR A 117 -8.55 1.04 3.08
N GLN A 118 -9.19 1.27 4.23
CA GLN A 118 -9.62 0.19 5.14
C GLN A 118 -10.68 -0.73 4.50
N SER A 119 -11.63 -0.16 3.74
CA SER A 119 -12.61 -0.92 2.97
C SER A 119 -11.93 -1.77 1.90
N LEU A 120 -10.94 -1.20 1.21
CA LEU A 120 -10.11 -1.93 0.24
C LEU A 120 -9.43 -3.15 0.86
N ASP A 121 -8.76 -2.97 2.00
CA ASP A 121 -8.08 -4.08 2.68
C ASP A 121 -9.06 -5.18 3.10
N THR A 122 -10.18 -4.79 3.71
CA THR A 122 -11.22 -5.72 4.16
C THR A 122 -11.78 -6.53 2.99
N ARG A 123 -12.11 -5.86 1.89
CA ARG A 123 -12.67 -6.51 0.70
C ARG A 123 -11.66 -7.43 0.03
N LEU A 124 -10.42 -7.00 -0.09
CA LEU A 124 -9.33 -7.81 -0.63
C LEU A 124 -9.16 -9.12 0.14
N LEU A 125 -9.14 -9.06 1.48
CA LEU A 125 -9.03 -10.25 2.34
C LEU A 125 -10.22 -11.20 2.14
N VAL A 126 -11.44 -10.68 2.13
CA VAL A 126 -12.67 -11.46 1.91
C VAL A 126 -12.67 -12.11 0.52
N ARG A 127 -12.31 -11.35 -0.52
CA ARG A 127 -12.26 -11.84 -1.90
C ARG A 127 -11.22 -12.94 -2.09
N ALA A 128 -10.03 -12.75 -1.53
CA ALA A 128 -8.95 -13.72 -1.59
C ALA A 128 -9.33 -15.02 -0.89
N ALA A 129 -9.88 -14.95 0.33
CA ALA A 129 -10.31 -16.13 1.07
C ALA A 129 -11.41 -16.92 0.35
N ALA A 130 -12.32 -16.24 -0.35
CA ALA A 130 -13.42 -16.87 -1.06
C ALA A 130 -13.00 -17.54 -2.38
N LYS A 131 -12.13 -16.90 -3.18
CA LYS A 131 -11.83 -17.34 -4.55
C LYS A 131 -10.47 -18.04 -4.70
N PHE A 132 -9.57 -17.86 -3.74
CA PHE A 132 -8.19 -18.34 -3.80
C PHE A 132 -7.80 -19.19 -2.58
N PRO A 133 -8.48 -20.32 -2.30
CA PRO A 133 -8.31 -21.09 -1.06
C PRO A 133 -6.92 -21.72 -0.88
N GLN A 134 -6.09 -21.79 -1.94
CA GLN A 134 -4.69 -22.23 -1.86
C GLN A 134 -3.76 -21.18 -1.24
N PHE A 135 -4.19 -19.93 -1.18
CA PHE A 135 -3.46 -18.84 -0.54
C PHE A 135 -4.08 -18.57 0.82
N ASP A 136 -3.22 -18.30 1.79
CA ASP A 136 -3.60 -17.83 3.11
C ASP A 136 -3.26 -16.34 3.16
N VAL A 137 -4.25 -15.51 2.80
CA VAL A 137 -4.09 -14.06 2.69
C VAL A 137 -4.53 -13.42 4.01
N LEU A 138 -3.57 -12.83 4.71
CA LEU A 138 -3.71 -12.41 6.10
C LEU A 138 -3.41 -10.92 6.26
N PRO A 139 -4.10 -10.21 7.18
CA PRO A 139 -3.67 -8.86 7.56
C PRO A 139 -2.26 -8.90 8.16
N LYS A 140 -1.53 -7.79 8.05
CA LYS A 140 -0.18 -7.68 8.61
C LYS A 140 -0.17 -7.84 10.13
N SER A 141 0.57 -8.85 10.60
CA SER A 141 0.94 -9.08 12.00
C SER A 141 2.38 -9.56 12.07
N ALA A 142 2.98 -9.59 13.27
CA ALA A 142 4.34 -10.12 13.43
C ALA A 142 4.43 -11.58 12.98
N GLU A 143 3.44 -12.40 13.34
CA GLU A 143 3.36 -13.82 13.01
C GLU A 143 3.11 -14.04 11.51
N ALA A 144 2.20 -13.26 10.92
CA ALA A 144 1.91 -13.32 9.50
C ALA A 144 3.14 -12.89 8.69
N LEU A 145 3.77 -11.77 9.04
CA LEU A 145 4.94 -11.26 8.33
C LEU A 145 6.12 -12.23 8.38
N ALA A 146 6.40 -12.82 9.55
CA ALA A 146 7.51 -13.76 9.73
C ALA A 146 7.36 -15.09 8.98
N SER A 147 6.13 -15.47 8.64
CA SER A 147 5.84 -16.74 7.95
C SER A 147 5.30 -16.57 6.52
N ALA A 148 5.05 -15.33 6.09
CA ALA A 148 4.59 -15.03 4.75
C ALA A 148 5.70 -15.22 3.71
N ARG A 149 5.32 -15.74 2.54
CA ARG A 149 6.22 -15.78 1.39
C ARG A 149 6.15 -14.49 0.59
N TYR A 150 4.95 -13.91 0.51
CA TYR A 150 4.70 -12.71 -0.26
C TYR A 150 4.12 -11.59 0.60
N ILE A 151 4.48 -10.36 0.27
CA ILE A 151 3.85 -9.15 0.80
C ILE A 151 2.98 -8.56 -0.30
N LEU A 152 1.71 -8.37 0.00
CA LEU A 152 0.77 -7.64 -0.83
C LEU A 152 0.74 -6.18 -0.36
N VAL A 153 0.97 -5.27 -1.28
CA VAL A 153 0.87 -3.82 -1.05
C VAL A 153 -0.22 -3.26 -1.91
N ALA A 154 -1.10 -2.43 -1.34
CA ALA A 154 -2.17 -1.78 -2.06
C ALA A 154 -2.15 -0.26 -1.85
N THR A 155 -2.53 0.48 -2.89
CA THR A 155 -2.71 1.93 -2.81
C THR A 155 -3.94 2.35 -3.61
N MET A 156 -4.55 3.45 -3.16
CA MET A 156 -5.58 4.16 -3.89
C MET A 156 -5.03 5.52 -4.36
N THR A 157 -5.39 5.99 -5.54
CA THR A 157 -4.98 7.31 -6.05
C THR A 157 -6.15 8.00 -6.71
N LEU A 158 -6.46 9.23 -6.29
CA LEU A 158 -7.40 10.07 -7.01
C LEU A 158 -6.80 10.48 -8.36
N LEU A 159 -7.56 10.28 -9.43
CA LEU A 159 -7.22 10.76 -10.77
C LEU A 159 -8.24 11.84 -11.17
N PRO A 160 -7.90 13.13 -11.03
CA PRO A 160 -8.73 14.20 -11.57
C PRO A 160 -8.71 14.11 -13.10
N ASN A 161 -9.85 13.87 -13.73
CA ASN A 161 -9.95 13.93 -15.18
C ASN A 161 -10.12 15.40 -15.61
N THR A 162 -9.18 15.91 -16.41
CA THR A 162 -9.19 17.29 -16.92
C THR A 162 -10.29 17.55 -17.96
N ASP A 163 -10.76 16.50 -18.65
CA ASP A 163 -11.70 16.63 -19.79
C ASP A 163 -13.15 16.23 -19.46
N SER A 164 -13.37 15.52 -18.36
CA SER A 164 -14.71 15.20 -17.86
C SER A 164 -14.74 15.45 -16.36
N ARG A 165 -15.78 16.07 -15.82
CA ARG A 165 -15.98 16.23 -14.36
C ARG A 165 -16.06 14.90 -13.57
N LEU A 166 -15.80 13.76 -14.21
CA LEU A 166 -15.78 12.44 -13.60
C LEU A 166 -14.44 12.21 -12.90
N VAL A 167 -14.49 12.35 -11.58
CA VAL A 167 -13.43 11.93 -10.66
C VAL A 167 -13.37 10.40 -10.63
N ARG A 168 -12.18 9.84 -10.81
CA ARG A 168 -11.93 8.40 -10.75
C ARG A 168 -10.84 8.07 -9.74
N TYR A 169 -10.85 6.85 -9.24
CA TYR A 169 -9.75 6.32 -8.45
C TYR A 169 -9.03 5.23 -9.23
N ARG A 170 -7.71 5.20 -9.10
CA ARG A 170 -6.88 4.07 -9.51
C ARG A 170 -6.48 3.30 -8.26
N ILE A 171 -6.77 2.01 -8.27
CA ILE A 171 -6.33 1.05 -7.27
C ILE A 171 -5.12 0.32 -7.86
N ASN A 172 -4.00 0.29 -7.15
CA ASN A 172 -2.81 -0.49 -7.54
C ASN A 172 -2.51 -1.51 -6.46
N LEU A 173 -2.25 -2.76 -6.87
CA LEU A 173 -1.79 -3.84 -6.01
C LEU A 173 -0.50 -4.41 -6.58
N SER A 174 0.41 -4.82 -5.71
CA SER A 174 1.57 -5.63 -6.09
C SER A 174 1.82 -6.74 -5.08
N LEU A 175 2.48 -7.80 -5.53
CA LEU A 175 3.00 -8.88 -4.70
C LEU A 175 4.52 -8.91 -4.80
N THR A 176 5.19 -8.83 -3.66
CA THR A 176 6.64 -8.93 -3.54
C THR A 176 7.03 -10.27 -2.91
N ASP A 177 7.91 -11.06 -3.52
CA ASP A 177 8.50 -12.25 -2.85
C ASP A 177 9.52 -11.77 -1.81
N GLN A 178 9.30 -12.09 -0.54
CA GLN A 178 10.15 -11.62 0.56
C GLN A 178 11.61 -12.09 0.45
N ARG A 179 11.87 -13.21 -0.25
CA ARG A 179 13.22 -13.79 -0.34
C ARG A 179 14.07 -13.11 -1.39
N THR A 180 13.45 -12.70 -2.49
CA THR A 180 14.15 -12.10 -3.63
C THR A 180 13.96 -10.59 -3.68
N SER A 181 13.03 -10.04 -2.91
CA SER A 181 12.58 -8.65 -2.96
C SER A 181 11.99 -8.24 -4.32
N LEU A 182 11.73 -9.18 -5.22
CA LEU A 182 11.17 -8.91 -6.54
C LEU A 182 9.65 -8.82 -6.47
N VAL A 183 9.11 -7.86 -7.23
CA VAL A 183 7.68 -7.80 -7.54
C VAL A 183 7.35 -8.91 -8.54
N VAL A 184 6.53 -9.87 -8.12
CA VAL A 184 6.19 -11.07 -8.92
C VAL A 184 4.82 -10.99 -9.59
N ALA A 185 3.96 -10.07 -9.14
CA ALA A 185 2.68 -9.77 -9.76
C ALA A 185 2.30 -8.30 -9.49
N GLN A 186 1.62 -7.68 -10.45
CA GLN A 186 1.11 -6.32 -10.32
C GLN A 186 -0.24 -6.24 -11.03
N ALA A 187 -1.21 -5.57 -10.40
CA ALA A 187 -2.52 -5.33 -10.97
C ALA A 187 -2.99 -3.90 -10.67
N ALA A 188 -3.77 -3.35 -11.59
CA ALA A 188 -4.40 -2.05 -11.39
C ALA A 188 -5.83 -2.08 -11.93
N ALA A 189 -6.71 -1.35 -11.26
CA ALA A 189 -8.10 -1.17 -11.69
C ALA A 189 -8.55 0.27 -11.50
N MET A 190 -9.43 0.71 -12.38
CA MET A 190 -10.09 2.01 -12.31
C MET A 190 -11.46 1.86 -11.67
N SER A 191 -11.83 2.79 -10.80
CA SER A 191 -13.17 2.90 -10.27
C SER A 191 -13.74 4.31 -10.45
N THR A 192 -15.05 4.39 -10.49
CA THR A 192 -15.76 5.65 -10.22
C THR A 192 -15.53 6.09 -8.76
N ALA A 193 -15.79 7.37 -8.47
CA ALA A 193 -15.74 7.90 -7.10
C ALA A 193 -16.99 7.58 -6.27
N ALA A 194 -17.99 6.89 -6.85
CA ALA A 194 -19.23 6.58 -6.16
C ALA A 194 -18.98 5.65 -4.97
N GLY A 195 -19.38 6.10 -3.77
CA GLY A 195 -19.26 5.33 -2.53
C GLY A 195 -17.86 5.29 -1.92
N VAL A 196 -16.91 6.11 -2.42
CA VAL A 196 -15.55 6.17 -1.88
C VAL A 196 -15.49 7.20 -0.75
N ASP A 197 -15.28 6.74 0.48
CA ASP A 197 -15.11 7.59 1.66
C ASP A 197 -13.62 7.85 1.94
N THR A 198 -13.14 9.04 1.59
CA THR A 198 -11.74 9.45 1.80
C THR A 198 -11.48 10.06 3.17
N THR A 199 -12.41 9.97 4.12
CA THR A 199 -12.21 10.50 5.47
C THR A 199 -10.98 9.85 6.12
N PRO A 200 -9.99 10.63 6.58
CA PRO A 200 -8.82 10.08 7.25
C PRO A 200 -9.20 9.45 8.59
N THR A 201 -8.54 8.34 8.93
CA THR A 201 -8.71 7.70 10.24
C THR A 201 -8.19 8.62 11.37
N PRO A 202 -8.61 8.41 12.64
CA PRO A 202 -8.35 9.37 13.72
C PRO A 202 -6.88 9.80 13.88
N PHE A 203 -5.93 8.86 13.78
CA PHE A 203 -4.50 9.18 13.84
C PHE A 203 -4.08 10.20 12.77
N TYR A 204 -4.47 9.98 11.52
CA TYR A 204 -4.11 10.84 10.40
C TYR A 204 -4.89 12.16 10.41
N ARG A 205 -6.15 12.10 10.84
CA ARG A 205 -6.99 13.28 11.04
C ARG A 205 -6.42 14.19 12.10
N ASP A 206 -5.88 13.66 13.20
CA ASP A 206 -5.42 14.48 14.34
C ASP A 206 -3.93 14.87 14.22
N SER A 207 -3.15 14.16 13.39
CA SER A 207 -1.72 14.42 13.19
C SER A 207 -1.41 15.87 12.78
N PRO A 208 -0.35 16.49 13.35
CA PRO A 208 -0.01 17.88 13.07
C PRO A 208 0.73 18.06 11.73
N ALA A 209 1.44 17.02 11.28
CA ALA A 209 2.26 17.02 10.09
C ALA A 209 1.88 15.88 9.13
N LEU A 210 2.17 16.09 7.83
CA LEU A 210 1.98 15.06 6.80
C LEU A 210 2.78 13.80 7.15
N THR A 211 2.18 12.64 6.90
CA THR A 211 2.70 11.31 7.30
C THR A 211 3.37 10.56 6.15
N ARG A 212 3.54 11.22 5.00
CA ARG A 212 4.17 10.67 3.79
C ARG A 212 5.70 10.71 3.90
N ASP A 213 6.24 9.86 4.77
CA ASP A 213 7.68 9.69 4.93
C ASP A 213 8.29 8.79 3.81
N ARG A 214 9.62 8.63 3.80
CA ARG A 214 10.33 7.83 2.79
C ARG A 214 9.89 6.36 2.76
N ALA A 215 9.46 5.79 3.89
CA ALA A 215 8.98 4.41 3.93
C ALA A 215 7.60 4.29 3.27
N VAL A 216 6.69 5.24 3.53
CA VAL A 216 5.40 5.34 2.84
C VAL A 216 5.57 5.60 1.35
N GLU A 217 6.51 6.47 0.95
CA GLU A 217 6.84 6.64 -0.47
C GLU A 217 7.34 5.34 -1.12
N GLY A 218 8.14 4.56 -0.39
CA GLY A 218 8.61 3.26 -0.84
C GLY A 218 7.47 2.25 -1.00
N GLN A 219 6.50 2.26 -0.08
CA GLN A 219 5.28 1.47 -0.16
C GLN A 219 4.49 1.82 -1.44
N ILE A 220 4.28 3.12 -1.68
CA ILE A 220 3.57 3.63 -2.85
C ILE A 220 4.30 3.28 -4.16
N LYS A 221 5.63 3.39 -4.19
CA LYS A 221 6.42 2.98 -5.36
C LYS A 221 6.31 1.47 -5.60
N THR A 222 6.35 0.68 -4.53
CA THR A 222 6.26 -0.79 -4.60
C THR A 222 4.90 -1.26 -5.10
N SER A 223 3.79 -0.60 -4.73
CA SER A 223 2.45 -0.97 -5.24
C SER A 223 2.29 -0.75 -6.76
N GLN A 224 3.11 0.12 -7.34
CA GLN A 224 3.08 0.52 -8.75
C GLN A 224 4.23 -0.08 -9.57
N ALA A 225 5.16 -0.79 -8.91
CA ALA A 225 6.36 -1.30 -9.53
C ALA A 225 6.02 -2.44 -10.52
N PRO A 226 6.60 -2.46 -11.73
CA PRO A 226 6.36 -3.52 -12.71
C PRO A 226 6.81 -4.90 -12.20
N VAL A 227 6.20 -5.95 -12.76
CA VAL A 227 6.66 -7.32 -12.48
C VAL A 227 8.11 -7.49 -12.94
N GLY A 228 8.92 -8.12 -12.10
CA GLY A 228 10.35 -8.38 -12.33
C GLY A 228 11.29 -7.29 -11.83
N THR A 229 10.78 -6.18 -11.29
CA THR A 229 11.62 -5.16 -10.65
C THR A 229 11.72 -5.36 -9.14
N ASP A 230 12.75 -4.80 -8.53
CA ASP A 230 12.87 -4.77 -7.07
C ASP A 230 11.78 -3.91 -6.43
N ALA A 231 11.22 -4.40 -5.33
CA ALA A 231 10.47 -3.57 -4.38
C ALA A 231 11.39 -2.55 -3.71
N ASP A 232 10.82 -1.47 -3.20
CA ASP A 232 11.60 -0.42 -2.57
C ASP A 232 12.29 -0.93 -1.28
N GLY A 233 13.62 -0.89 -1.28
CA GLY A 233 14.41 -1.43 -0.17
C GLY A 233 14.21 -0.69 1.16
N VAL A 234 13.92 0.62 1.13
CA VAL A 234 13.63 1.36 2.36
C VAL A 234 12.29 0.92 2.94
N TYR A 235 11.27 0.73 2.11
CA TYR A 235 9.99 0.17 2.55
C TYR A 235 10.16 -1.22 3.18
N LEU A 236 10.84 -2.15 2.50
CA LEU A 236 11.04 -3.51 3.01
C LEU A 236 11.80 -3.52 4.35
N ALA A 237 12.86 -2.72 4.47
CA ALA A 237 13.63 -2.61 5.70
C ALA A 237 12.80 -2.07 6.88
N ASN A 238 11.74 -1.30 6.61
CA ASN A 238 10.90 -0.68 7.62
C ASN A 238 9.61 -1.46 7.95
N LEU A 239 9.42 -2.67 7.42
CA LEU A 239 8.23 -3.48 7.71
C LEU A 239 8.07 -3.85 9.19
N THR A 240 9.19 -4.05 9.90
CA THR A 240 9.14 -4.43 11.32
C THR A 240 8.74 -3.26 12.21
N VAL A 241 9.23 -2.05 11.93
CA VAL A 241 8.81 -0.85 12.66
C VAL A 241 7.39 -0.43 12.25
N SER A 242 6.98 -0.64 11.01
CA SER A 242 5.61 -0.34 10.58
C SER A 242 4.57 -1.20 11.31
N LEU A 243 4.87 -2.43 11.71
CA LEU A 243 4.02 -3.22 12.61
C LEU A 243 3.72 -2.50 13.93
N LEU A 244 4.74 -1.86 14.53
CA LEU A 244 4.57 -1.10 15.77
C LEU A 244 3.76 0.18 15.51
N ILE A 245 4.05 0.88 14.41
CA ILE A 245 3.29 2.08 14.02
C ILE A 245 1.81 1.73 13.83
N ASP A 246 1.50 0.68 13.06
CA ASP A 246 0.11 0.27 12.79
C ASP A 246 -0.63 -0.13 14.07
N ARG A 247 0.07 -0.83 14.99
CA ARG A 247 -0.49 -1.15 16.31
C ARG A 247 -0.75 0.10 17.14
N GLY A 248 0.17 1.06 17.15
CA GLY A 248 -0.01 2.35 17.82
C GLY A 248 -1.17 3.16 17.23
N VAL A 249 -1.32 3.15 15.91
CA VAL A 249 -2.43 3.80 15.18
C VAL A 249 -3.77 3.18 15.59
N GLN A 250 -3.85 1.85 15.62
CA GLN A 250 -5.05 1.13 16.06
C GLN A 250 -5.40 1.47 17.51
N LEU A 251 -4.44 1.37 18.44
CA LEU A 251 -4.65 1.66 19.86
C LEU A 251 -5.09 3.12 20.09
N TYR A 252 -4.52 4.06 19.34
CA TYR A 252 -4.95 5.47 19.38
C TYR A 252 -6.41 5.63 18.92
N ALA A 253 -6.80 4.98 17.82
CA ALA A 253 -8.18 5.01 17.33
C ALA A 253 -9.18 4.36 18.31
N GLU A 254 -8.74 3.36 19.08
CA GLU A 254 -9.51 2.72 20.15
C GLU A 254 -9.56 3.53 21.46
N GLY A 255 -8.88 4.68 21.54
CA GLY A 255 -8.80 5.50 22.76
C GLY A 255 -7.87 4.95 23.84
N LYS A 256 -7.09 3.90 23.53
CA LYS A 256 -6.13 3.26 24.44
C LYS A 256 -4.79 4.00 24.42
N TYR A 257 -4.80 5.26 24.83
CA TYR A 257 -3.65 6.17 24.67
C TYR A 257 -2.40 5.73 25.43
N ARG A 258 -2.54 5.11 26.61
CA ARG A 258 -1.39 4.59 27.38
C ARG A 258 -0.70 3.43 26.66
N ASP A 259 -1.48 2.49 26.13
CA ASP A 259 -0.96 1.35 25.38
C ASP A 259 -0.33 1.82 24.07
N ALA A 260 -0.98 2.76 23.38
CA ALA A 260 -0.45 3.38 22.16
C ALA A 260 0.90 4.05 22.43
N LEU A 261 1.02 4.82 23.53
CA LEU A 261 2.27 5.46 23.94
C LEU A 261 3.40 4.43 24.11
N GLN A 262 3.15 3.35 24.85
CA GLN A 262 4.16 2.28 25.06
C GLN A 262 4.63 1.69 23.72
N VAL A 263 3.72 1.46 22.78
CA VAL A 263 4.08 0.92 21.45
C VAL A 263 4.94 1.92 20.67
N TYR A 264 4.62 3.22 20.72
CA TYR A 264 5.44 4.25 20.06
C TYR A 264 6.81 4.43 20.72
N GLU A 265 6.92 4.29 22.05
CA GLU A 265 8.20 4.31 22.76
C GLU A 265 9.08 3.11 22.36
N VAL A 266 8.49 1.92 22.24
CA VAL A 266 9.18 0.73 21.72
C VAL A 266 9.63 0.96 20.27
N ALA A 267 8.79 1.58 19.43
CA ALA A 267 9.19 1.94 18.07
C ALA A 267 10.36 2.92 18.09
N LEU A 268 10.30 3.99 18.87
CA LEU A 268 11.33 5.02 18.98
C LEU A 268 12.68 4.48 19.46
N ALA A 269 12.67 3.48 20.35
CA ALA A 269 13.88 2.84 20.86
C ALA A 269 14.68 2.10 19.77
N ARG A 270 14.07 1.80 18.62
CA ARG A 270 14.74 1.13 17.51
C ARG A 270 15.53 2.12 16.65
N PRO A 271 16.67 1.70 16.04
CA PRO A 271 17.42 2.56 15.11
C PRO A 271 16.61 3.03 13.90
N ASP A 272 15.77 2.15 13.35
CA ASP A 272 14.82 2.42 12.26
C ASP A 272 13.54 3.13 12.73
N GLY A 273 13.41 3.38 14.04
CA GLY A 273 12.23 3.96 14.71
C GLY A 273 12.04 5.46 14.58
N LYS A 274 13.08 6.19 14.20
CA LYS A 274 13.10 7.67 14.18
C LYS A 274 12.40 8.22 12.94
N GLN A 275 11.11 7.93 12.81
CA GLN A 275 10.28 8.29 11.66
C GLN A 275 9.17 9.27 12.05
N GLY A 276 8.69 10.05 11.07
CA GLY A 276 7.67 11.07 11.28
C GLY A 276 6.38 10.50 11.89
N ARG A 277 5.93 9.32 11.44
CA ARG A 277 4.74 8.66 12.01
C ARG A 277 4.88 8.27 13.47
N VAL A 278 6.08 7.88 13.92
CA VAL A 278 6.33 7.59 15.35
C VAL A 278 6.25 8.87 16.17
N PHE A 279 6.87 9.95 15.72
CA PHE A 279 6.81 11.23 16.43
C PHE A 279 5.41 11.86 16.43
N ASN A 280 4.64 11.71 15.34
CA ASN A 280 3.22 12.05 15.34
C ASN A 280 2.46 11.24 16.39
N GLY A 281 2.70 9.93 16.48
CA GLY A 281 2.11 9.06 17.50
C GLY A 281 2.42 9.47 18.93
N LEU A 282 3.69 9.77 19.23
CA LEU A 282 4.12 10.28 20.54
C LEU A 282 3.46 11.62 20.86
N TYR A 283 3.45 12.56 19.92
CA TYR A 283 2.78 13.85 20.09
C TYR A 283 1.30 13.68 20.42
N LEU A 284 0.59 12.88 19.63
CA LEU A 284 -0.84 12.65 19.79
C LEU A 284 -1.16 11.96 21.11
N THR A 285 -0.45 10.88 21.44
CA THR A 285 -0.69 10.14 22.68
C THR A 285 -0.35 10.97 23.93
N HIS A 286 0.76 11.70 23.94
CA HIS A 286 1.08 12.62 25.04
C HIS A 286 0.04 13.74 25.19
N THR A 287 -0.46 14.29 24.08
CA THR A 287 -1.52 15.31 24.11
C THR A 287 -2.79 14.75 24.76
N GLN A 288 -3.23 13.56 24.35
CA GLN A 288 -4.43 12.91 24.92
C GLN A 288 -4.26 12.53 26.40
N LEU A 289 -3.02 12.27 26.84
CA LEU A 289 -2.69 11.94 28.22
C LEU A 289 -2.43 13.19 29.10
N GLY A 290 -2.43 14.40 28.54
CA GLY A 290 -2.15 15.64 29.26
C GLY A 290 -0.66 15.89 29.56
N ASN A 291 0.25 15.15 28.93
CA ASN A 291 1.70 15.27 29.12
C ASN A 291 2.26 16.39 28.22
N ALA A 292 2.00 17.65 28.57
CA ALA A 292 2.31 18.81 27.73
C ALA A 292 3.79 18.90 27.31
N ASP A 293 4.72 18.75 28.24
CA ASP A 293 6.16 18.85 27.94
C ASP A 293 6.63 17.76 26.98
N ALA A 294 6.15 16.52 27.16
CA ALA A 294 6.50 15.40 26.30
C ALA A 294 5.87 15.53 24.90
N ALA A 295 4.64 16.06 24.82
CA ALA A 295 4.01 16.40 23.54
C ALA A 295 4.81 17.49 22.80
N GLN A 296 5.23 18.54 23.49
CA GLN A 296 6.06 19.61 22.92
C GLN A 296 7.40 19.04 22.40
N GLN A 297 8.06 18.17 23.17
CA GLN A 297 9.31 17.53 22.74
C GLN A 297 9.12 16.63 21.52
N ALA A 298 8.04 15.84 21.47
CA ALA A 298 7.71 15.02 20.31
C ALA A 298 7.44 15.91 19.08
N PHE A 299 6.72 17.02 19.25
CA PHE A 299 6.49 17.98 18.17
C PHE A 299 7.79 18.63 17.67
N ALA A 300 8.72 18.97 18.57
CA ALA A 300 10.04 19.46 18.16
C ALA A 300 10.83 18.44 17.33
N GLN A 301 10.66 17.14 17.57
CA GLN A 301 11.26 16.09 16.72
C GLN A 301 10.61 16.04 15.33
N ILE A 302 9.28 16.23 15.24
CA ILE A 302 8.57 16.34 13.94
C ILE A 302 9.17 17.50 13.13
N VAL A 303 9.33 18.67 13.74
CA VAL A 303 9.90 19.85 13.08
C VAL A 303 11.33 19.59 12.64
N ARG A 304 12.21 19.09 13.53
CA ARG A 304 13.61 18.80 13.19
C ARG A 304 13.74 17.79 12.05
N LEU A 305 12.95 16.72 12.10
CA LEU A 305 12.95 15.72 11.03
C LEU A 305 12.50 16.35 9.71
N GLY A 306 11.40 17.09 9.71
CA GLY A 306 10.86 17.73 8.51
C GLY A 306 11.80 18.77 7.90
N LEU A 307 12.51 19.54 8.72
CA LEU A 307 13.56 20.46 8.25
C LEU A 307 14.75 19.69 7.64
N GLY A 308 15.20 18.63 8.31
CA GLY A 308 16.32 17.81 7.83
C GLY A 308 16.04 17.03 6.55
N THR A 309 14.77 16.73 6.25
CA THR A 309 14.37 15.98 5.04
C THR A 309 13.67 16.84 3.99
N ASN A 310 13.58 18.16 4.17
CA ASN A 310 12.83 19.06 3.29
C ASN A 310 11.38 18.61 3.03
N ALA A 311 10.70 18.13 4.08
CA ALA A 311 9.36 17.53 3.99
C ALA A 311 8.42 18.02 5.10
N LEU A 312 8.67 19.20 5.66
CA LEU A 312 7.87 19.75 6.76
C LEU A 312 6.57 20.38 6.22
N ALA A 313 5.47 19.66 6.30
CA ALA A 313 4.14 20.19 6.01
C ALA A 313 3.27 20.16 7.28
N ILE A 314 2.98 21.34 7.85
CA ILE A 314 2.16 21.50 9.06
C ILE A 314 0.76 21.97 8.69
N ARG A 315 -0.25 21.34 9.28
CA ARG A 315 -1.64 21.66 8.95
C ARG A 315 -2.19 22.76 9.86
N PHE A 316 -2.06 24.01 9.42
CA PHE A 316 -2.79 25.14 9.98
C PHE A 316 -4.10 25.37 9.21
N LEU A 317 -5.23 25.23 9.89
CA LEU A 317 -6.55 25.45 9.29
C LEU A 317 -7.06 26.87 9.57
N PHE A 318 -7.59 27.49 8.53
CA PHE A 318 -8.05 28.87 8.52
C PHE A 318 -9.56 28.96 8.25
N GLU A 319 -10.20 30.04 8.72
CA GLU A 319 -11.55 30.39 8.30
C GLU A 319 -11.61 30.64 6.78
N ALA A 320 -12.80 30.43 6.19
CA ALA A 320 -13.02 30.60 4.76
C ALA A 320 -12.65 32.03 4.31
N GLY A 321 -11.88 32.14 3.23
CA GLY A 321 -11.46 33.43 2.68
C GLY A 321 -10.60 34.31 3.60
N SER A 322 -10.02 33.74 4.67
CA SER A 322 -9.37 34.49 5.75
C SER A 322 -7.98 33.96 6.11
N THR A 323 -7.17 34.81 6.75
CA THR A 323 -5.90 34.48 7.43
C THR A 323 -6.07 34.20 8.93
N THR A 324 -7.29 34.27 9.43
CA THR A 324 -7.65 33.89 10.81
C THR A 324 -7.75 32.38 10.93
N PHE A 325 -7.15 31.80 11.96
CA PHE A 325 -7.29 30.37 12.27
C PHE A 325 -8.74 30.01 12.61
N LEU A 326 -9.11 28.75 12.40
CA LEU A 326 -10.42 28.26 12.84
C LEU A 326 -10.63 28.52 14.34
N LYS A 327 -11.84 28.95 14.71
CA LYS A 327 -12.20 29.22 16.12
C LYS A 327 -12.41 27.95 16.95
N ASP A 328 -12.53 26.79 16.30
CA ASP A 328 -12.68 25.52 17.00
C ASP A 328 -11.42 25.20 17.81
N ALA A 329 -11.54 25.24 19.14
CA ALA A 329 -10.46 24.94 20.05
C ALA A 329 -9.94 23.50 19.88
N LYS A 330 -10.78 22.55 19.44
CA LYS A 330 -10.33 21.17 19.16
C LYS A 330 -9.30 21.10 18.04
N VAL A 331 -9.28 22.11 17.16
CA VAL A 331 -8.37 22.20 16.02
C VAL A 331 -7.21 23.14 16.32
N SER A 332 -7.50 24.36 16.78
CA SER A 332 -6.52 25.44 16.82
C SER A 332 -5.85 25.64 18.18
N ALA A 333 -6.32 24.99 19.26
CA ALA A 333 -5.68 25.11 20.57
C ALA A 333 -4.18 24.74 20.60
N PRO A 334 -3.68 23.77 19.80
CA PRO A 334 -2.25 23.47 19.78
C PRO A 334 -1.39 24.49 19.03
N TYR A 335 -1.98 25.35 18.20
CA TYR A 335 -1.23 26.19 17.26
C TYR A 335 -0.25 27.17 17.90
N PRO A 336 -0.55 27.82 19.05
CA PRO A 336 0.44 28.66 19.74
C PRO A 336 1.70 27.88 20.12
N MET A 337 1.55 26.66 20.64
CA MET A 337 2.69 25.79 20.96
C MET A 337 3.43 25.37 19.69
N TRP A 338 2.71 24.99 18.63
CA TRP A 338 3.34 24.60 17.37
C TRP A 338 4.17 25.74 16.77
N LEU A 339 3.63 26.97 16.76
CA LEU A 339 4.33 28.15 16.26
C LEU A 339 5.57 28.47 17.11
N ALA A 340 5.49 28.33 18.43
CA ALA A 340 6.63 28.56 19.33
C ALA A 340 7.76 27.56 19.06
N VAL A 341 7.44 26.27 18.99
CA VAL A 341 8.43 25.22 18.68
C VAL A 341 8.99 25.37 17.26
N LEU A 342 8.14 25.69 16.28
CA LEU A 342 8.61 25.97 14.91
C LEU A 342 9.62 27.13 14.91
N ALA A 343 9.29 28.26 15.54
CA ALA A 343 10.19 29.41 15.59
C ALA A 343 11.52 29.08 16.29
N GLU A 344 11.46 28.32 17.39
CA GLU A 344 12.64 27.88 18.14
C GLU A 344 13.55 26.96 17.28
N GLU A 345 12.99 25.93 16.65
CA GLU A 345 13.76 24.98 15.84
C GLU A 345 14.28 25.60 14.54
N ILE A 346 13.52 26.53 13.93
CA ILE A 346 14.01 27.36 12.82
C ILE A 346 15.20 28.22 13.28
N GLY A 347 15.11 28.80 14.48
CA GLY A 347 16.18 29.58 15.11
C GLY A 347 17.47 28.78 15.25
N LYS A 348 17.37 27.53 15.69
CA LYS A 348 18.50 26.57 15.84
C LYS A 348 19.04 26.03 14.52
N SER A 349 18.27 26.10 13.44
CA SER A 349 18.69 25.66 12.12
C SER A 349 19.46 26.76 11.39
N GLU A 350 20.35 26.37 10.47
CA GLU A 350 21.03 27.28 9.53
C GLU A 350 20.28 27.40 8.19
N HIS A 351 19.06 26.84 8.11
CA HIS A 351 18.29 26.76 6.87
C HIS A 351 17.48 28.04 6.64
N CYS A 352 17.43 28.48 5.38
CA CYS A 352 16.40 29.40 4.92
C CYS A 352 15.19 28.60 4.43
N LEU A 353 14.00 29.13 4.67
CA LEU A 353 12.73 28.43 4.44
C LEU A 353 11.80 29.25 3.56
N ASN A 354 11.15 28.57 2.61
CA ASN A 354 9.96 29.06 1.96
C ASN A 354 8.73 28.54 2.70
N VAL A 355 7.92 29.46 3.22
CA VAL A 355 6.61 29.22 3.81
C VAL A 355 5.59 29.24 2.66
N ILE A 356 5.01 28.09 2.38
CA ILE A 356 4.17 27.88 1.21
C ILE A 356 2.74 27.66 1.67
N GLY A 357 1.85 28.56 1.27
CA GLY A 357 0.42 28.42 1.51
C GLY A 357 -0.24 27.63 0.39
N HIS A 358 -1.18 26.77 0.78
CA HIS A 358 -2.04 26.01 -0.13
C HIS A 358 -3.51 26.31 0.14
N SER A 359 -4.37 26.15 -0.86
CA SER A 359 -5.82 26.31 -0.75
C SER A 359 -6.57 25.18 -1.43
N SER A 360 -7.85 25.01 -1.09
CA SER A 360 -8.71 24.12 -1.86
C SER A 360 -8.90 24.60 -3.30
N ARG A 361 -9.45 23.72 -4.13
CA ARG A 361 -9.80 24.02 -5.53
C ARG A 361 -11.02 24.96 -5.66
N THR A 362 -11.72 25.22 -4.57
CA THR A 362 -12.92 26.06 -4.55
C THR A 362 -12.56 27.53 -4.77
N GLY A 363 -13.19 28.20 -5.75
CA GLY A 363 -12.92 29.60 -6.09
C GLY A 363 -12.02 29.78 -7.32
N SER A 364 -11.73 31.02 -7.68
CA SER A 364 -10.88 31.32 -8.85
C SER A 364 -9.41 31.08 -8.54
N ALA A 365 -8.62 30.76 -9.58
CA ALA A 365 -7.17 30.54 -9.43
C ALA A 365 -6.44 31.76 -8.84
N SER A 366 -6.76 32.97 -9.32
CA SER A 366 -6.15 34.22 -8.84
C SER A 366 -6.49 34.50 -7.37
N PHE A 367 -7.74 34.28 -6.96
CA PHE A 367 -8.16 34.44 -5.57
C PHE A 367 -7.42 33.46 -4.66
N ASN A 368 -7.35 32.19 -5.07
CA ASN A 368 -6.71 31.13 -4.31
C ASN A 368 -5.20 31.33 -4.16
N GLU A 369 -4.52 31.80 -5.21
CA GLU A 369 -3.12 32.18 -5.15
C GLU A 369 -2.87 33.31 -4.15
N GLN A 370 -3.65 34.40 -4.22
CA GLN A 370 -3.54 35.52 -3.29
C GLN A 370 -3.83 35.13 -1.85
N LEU A 371 -4.93 34.39 -1.61
CA LEU A 371 -5.31 33.95 -0.26
C LEU A 371 -4.24 33.03 0.35
N SER A 372 -3.72 32.10 -0.45
CA SER A 372 -2.66 31.19 0.01
C SER A 372 -1.37 31.93 0.35
N LEU A 373 -0.98 32.95 -0.43
CA LEU A 373 0.16 33.82 -0.12
C LEU A 373 -0.06 34.59 1.20
N GLN A 374 -1.22 35.23 1.37
CA GLN A 374 -1.56 35.96 2.60
C GLN A 374 -1.51 35.07 3.85
N ARG A 375 -1.92 33.79 3.72
CA ARG A 375 -1.81 32.82 4.82
C ARG A 375 -0.37 32.47 5.13
N ALA A 376 0.48 32.28 4.11
CA ALA A 376 1.91 32.06 4.31
C ALA A 376 2.58 33.26 5.00
N GLU A 377 2.29 34.48 4.55
CA GLU A 377 2.80 35.72 5.16
C GLU A 377 2.32 35.87 6.62
N SER A 378 1.06 35.54 6.90
CA SER A 378 0.52 35.52 8.27
C SER A 378 1.27 34.55 9.19
N ILE A 379 1.62 33.36 8.70
CA ILE A 379 2.45 32.41 9.45
C ILE A 379 3.87 32.96 9.62
N GLN A 380 4.48 33.50 8.58
CA GLN A 380 5.81 34.12 8.65
C GLN A 380 5.87 35.21 9.71
N LEU A 381 4.90 36.13 9.74
CA LEU A 381 4.82 37.20 10.75
C LEU A 381 4.69 36.66 12.17
N ARG A 382 3.89 35.60 12.38
CA ARG A 382 3.76 34.93 13.68
C ARG A 382 5.06 34.29 14.14
N LEU A 383 5.79 33.63 13.23
CA LEU A 383 7.09 33.05 13.53
C LEU A 383 8.12 34.13 13.88
N GLN A 384 8.14 35.24 13.14
CA GLN A 384 9.02 36.38 13.42
C GLN A 384 8.74 37.00 14.80
N ALA A 385 7.46 37.16 15.16
CA ALA A 385 7.06 37.64 16.49
C ALA A 385 7.51 36.71 17.63
N LEU A 386 7.76 35.43 17.32
CA LEU A 386 8.28 34.43 18.24
C LEU A 386 9.80 34.25 18.16
N GLY A 387 10.51 35.14 17.43
CA GLY A 387 11.97 35.17 17.37
C GLY A 387 12.60 34.42 16.19
N ALA A 388 11.81 33.90 15.24
CA ALA A 388 12.37 33.35 14.01
C ALA A 388 13.03 34.46 13.18
N VAL A 389 14.23 34.19 12.64
CA VAL A 389 15.00 35.17 11.85
C VAL A 389 14.27 35.46 10.54
N GLY A 390 13.61 36.62 10.46
CA GLY A 390 12.75 36.98 9.34
C GLY A 390 13.44 36.97 7.97
N ALA A 391 14.71 37.36 7.90
CA ALA A 391 15.51 37.34 6.67
C ALA A 391 15.73 35.92 6.11
N ARG A 392 15.53 34.87 6.91
CA ARG A 392 15.62 33.46 6.50
C ARG A 392 14.28 32.88 6.05
N LEU A 393 13.20 33.67 6.06
CA LEU A 393 11.87 33.23 5.68
C LEU A 393 11.41 33.96 4.40
N GLN A 394 10.94 33.20 3.43
CA GLN A 394 10.22 33.68 2.26
C GLN A 394 8.79 33.12 2.28
N SER A 395 7.85 33.79 1.61
CA SER A 395 6.46 33.32 1.52
C SER A 395 6.05 33.14 0.07
N THR A 396 5.34 32.04 -0.23
CA THR A 396 4.80 31.74 -1.57
C THR A 396 3.35 31.28 -1.45
N GLY A 397 2.49 31.76 -2.35
CA GLY A 397 1.13 31.24 -2.52
C GLY A 397 1.04 30.26 -3.68
N MET A 398 0.64 29.01 -3.43
CA MET A 398 0.46 28.00 -4.48
C MET A 398 -0.99 27.85 -4.95
N GLY A 399 -1.95 28.48 -4.25
CA GLY A 399 -3.36 28.24 -4.46
C GLY A 399 -3.66 26.74 -4.42
N PHE A 400 -4.33 26.22 -5.45
CA PHE A 400 -4.63 24.79 -5.60
C PHE A 400 -3.69 24.03 -6.55
N ARG A 401 -2.57 24.63 -6.99
CA ARG A 401 -1.67 24.00 -7.98
C ARG A 401 -1.04 22.71 -7.47
N ASP A 402 -0.78 22.65 -6.17
CA ASP A 402 -0.13 21.53 -5.47
C ASP A 402 -1.08 20.87 -4.45
N ASN A 403 -2.37 20.76 -4.81
CA ASN A 403 -3.33 20.00 -4.00
C ASN A 403 -2.94 18.52 -3.94
N LEU A 404 -3.00 17.96 -2.74
CA LEU A 404 -2.74 16.55 -2.50
C LEU A 404 -4.00 15.73 -2.75
N ILE A 405 -5.17 16.22 -2.32
CA ILE A 405 -6.43 15.50 -2.47
C ILE A 405 -7.19 16.05 -3.68
N GLY A 406 -7.48 17.34 -3.71
CA GLY A 406 -7.95 18.05 -4.90
C GLY A 406 -9.44 17.87 -5.22
N THR A 407 -10.27 17.37 -4.29
CA THR A 407 -11.69 17.12 -4.56
C THR A 407 -12.54 18.41 -4.54
N GLY A 408 -12.12 19.43 -3.80
CA GLY A 408 -12.84 20.69 -3.63
C GLY A 408 -14.09 20.57 -2.76
N THR A 409 -14.16 19.55 -1.90
CA THR A 409 -15.32 19.34 -0.98
C THR A 409 -15.28 20.27 0.23
N ASP A 410 -14.10 20.81 0.55
CA ASP A 410 -13.86 21.67 1.70
C ASP A 410 -14.18 21.04 3.07
N ASP A 411 -14.27 19.71 3.14
CA ASP A 411 -14.49 18.96 4.38
C ASP A 411 -13.16 18.45 5.00
N LEU A 412 -13.24 17.44 5.88
CA LEU A 412 -12.08 16.83 6.54
C LEU A 412 -11.20 15.99 5.60
N SER A 413 -11.77 15.44 4.53
CA SER A 413 -11.02 14.67 3.53
C SER A 413 -10.04 15.57 2.76
N ASP A 414 -10.44 16.82 2.50
CA ASP A 414 -9.63 17.83 1.80
C ASP A 414 -8.83 18.74 2.74
N ALA A 415 -8.81 18.47 4.05
CA ALA A 415 -8.13 19.35 5.02
C ALA A 415 -6.63 19.50 4.74
N LEU A 416 -5.99 18.54 4.06
CA LEU A 416 -4.58 18.63 3.66
C LEU A 416 -4.31 19.63 2.53
N ASP A 417 -5.31 19.99 1.73
CA ASP A 417 -5.15 21.01 0.68
C ASP A 417 -5.14 22.43 1.25
N ARG A 418 -5.60 22.59 2.50
CA ARG A 418 -5.60 23.86 3.24
C ARG A 418 -4.50 23.85 4.30
N ARG A 419 -3.25 23.70 3.86
CA ARG A 419 -2.06 23.56 4.72
C ARG A 419 -1.04 24.67 4.51
N VAL A 420 -0.05 24.73 5.40
CA VAL A 420 1.18 25.50 5.20
C VAL A 420 2.36 24.54 5.21
N GLU A 421 3.18 24.64 4.18
CA GLU A 421 4.35 23.81 3.98
C GLU A 421 5.61 24.65 4.14
N PHE A 422 6.68 24.05 4.66
CA PHE A 422 7.98 24.68 4.84
C PHE A 422 8.99 23.90 4.01
N LYS A 423 9.52 24.56 2.98
CA LYS A 423 10.61 24.00 2.16
C LYS A 423 11.91 24.69 2.47
N VAL A 424 12.97 23.91 2.66
CA VAL A 424 14.34 24.40 2.73
C VAL A 424 14.75 24.95 1.37
N ILE A 425 15.26 26.18 1.38
CA ILE A 425 15.75 26.90 0.21
C ILE A 425 17.17 27.41 0.47
N PRO A 426 17.96 27.70 -0.58
CA PRO A 426 19.21 28.43 -0.43
C PRO A 426 18.96 29.77 0.27
N CYS A 427 19.86 30.17 1.16
CA CYS A 427 19.78 31.47 1.78
C CYS A 427 20.08 32.58 0.77
N PRO A 428 19.39 33.74 0.86
CA PRO A 428 19.72 34.91 0.06
C PRO A 428 21.20 35.27 0.26
N SER A 429 21.90 35.55 -0.85
CA SER A 429 23.30 35.97 -0.87
C SER A 429 23.51 37.37 -0.32
#